data_AF-A0A6N2CDS7-F1
#
_entry.id   AF-A0A6N2CDS7-F1
#
_cell.length_a   1.000
_cell.length_b   1.000
_cell.length_c   1.000
_cell.angle_alpha   90.00
_cell.angle_beta   90.00
_cell.angle_gamma   90.00
#
_symmetry.space_group_name_H-M   'P 1'
#
loop_
_entity.id
_entity.type
_entity.pdbx_description
1 polymer ?
#
loop_
_entity_poly.entity_id
_entity_poly.type
_entity_poly.pdbx_seq_one_letter_code
_entity_poly.pdbx_strand_id
1 'polypeptide(L)'
;MGGIAIPMTKMFVMFSSFSMASLSLPGISFFFAESIVFFGRITSQKYLLMSKLLITFIREIGIILTPIYSLSMPRQMFYGYNLFNALKDSILYSGVRQFFLLISIFLPIIGIGTYPGFVLS
;
A
#
# COMPACT_ATOMS: atom_id res chain seq x y z
N MET A 1 4.64 19.65 6.47
CA MET A 1 5.63 18.77 7.13
C MET A 1 6.50 18.19 6.03
N GLY A 2 7.82 18.20 6.17
CA GLY A 2 8.76 17.71 5.15
C GLY A 2 10.12 17.42 5.79
N GLY A 3 10.96 16.59 5.18
CA GLY A 3 12.36 16.40 5.61
C GLY A 3 12.57 15.41 6.75
N ILE A 4 11.56 14.57 7.04
CA ILE A 4 11.59 13.62 8.15
C ILE A 4 12.40 12.34 7.81
N ALA A 5 12.79 12.16 6.53
CA ALA A 5 13.54 10.98 6.09
C ALA A 5 14.91 10.80 6.77
N ILE A 6 15.62 11.91 7.00
CA ILE A 6 16.97 11.94 7.59
C ILE A 6 16.93 11.53 9.08
N PRO A 7 16.08 12.14 9.94
CA PRO A 7 16.03 11.75 11.35
C PRO A 7 15.37 10.37 11.59
N MET A 8 14.47 9.90 10.72
CA MET A 8 13.73 8.64 10.92
C MET A 8 13.80 7.66 9.74
N THR A 9 15.00 7.31 9.30
CA THR A 9 15.19 6.46 8.11
C THR A 9 14.51 5.10 8.20
N LYS A 10 14.49 4.45 9.38
CA LYS A 10 13.85 3.13 9.56
C LYS A 10 12.34 3.18 9.32
N MET A 11 11.64 4.17 9.89
CA MET A 11 10.21 4.34 9.70
C MET A 11 9.89 4.79 8.27
N PHE A 12 10.74 5.63 7.68
CA PHE A 12 10.61 6.03 6.28
C PHE A 12 10.63 4.81 5.33
N VAL A 13 11.61 3.91 5.47
CA VAL A 13 11.71 2.72 4.62
C VAL A 13 10.48 1.82 4.77
N MET A 14 10.03 1.59 6.01
CA MET A 14 8.85 0.77 6.27
C MET A 14 7.59 1.42 5.69
N PHE A 15 7.36 2.71 5.96
CA PHE A 15 6.20 3.44 5.45
C PHE A 15 6.17 3.49 3.92
N SER A 16 7.32 3.71 3.28
CA SER A 16 7.43 3.65 1.82
C SER A 16 7.07 2.26 1.31
N SER A 17 7.60 1.20 1.93
CA SER A 17 7.31 -0.19 1.53
C SER A 17 5.82 -0.53 1.67
N PHE A 18 5.15 -0.06 2.72
CA PHE A 18 3.70 -0.19 2.88
C PHE A 18 2.90 0.60 1.85
N SER A 19 3.33 1.82 1.52
CA SER A 19 2.73 2.61 0.44
C SER A 19 2.83 1.85 -0.88
N MET A 20 4.01 1.31 -1.23
CA MET A 20 4.17 0.44 -2.40
C MET A 20 3.27 -0.81 -2.32
N ALA A 21 3.12 -1.42 -1.13
CA ALA A 21 2.24 -2.56 -0.95
C ALA A 21 0.76 -2.26 -1.24
N SER A 22 0.31 -1.04 -0.94
CA SER A 22 -1.05 -0.60 -1.22
C SER A 22 -1.33 -0.32 -2.71
N LEU A 23 -0.31 -0.22 -3.56
CA LEU A 23 -0.45 0.08 -5.00
C LEU A 23 -0.91 -1.10 -5.85
N SER A 24 -1.28 -2.23 -5.26
CA SER A 24 -1.55 -3.48 -6.00
C SER A 24 -0.39 -3.88 -6.91
N LEU A 25 0.86 -3.73 -6.46
CA LEU A 25 2.01 -4.22 -7.24
C LEU A 25 1.97 -5.76 -7.34
N PRO A 26 2.38 -6.34 -8.48
CA PRO A 26 2.47 -7.78 -8.63
C PRO A 26 3.43 -8.37 -7.60
N GLY A 27 3.04 -9.48 -6.97
CA GLY A 27 3.79 -10.13 -5.89
C GLY A 27 3.37 -9.72 -4.48
N ILE A 28 2.36 -8.85 -4.35
CA ILE A 28 1.79 -8.40 -3.07
C ILE A 28 0.34 -8.90 -2.96
N SER A 29 -0.10 -9.25 -1.76
CA SER A 29 -1.44 -9.83 -1.53
C SER A 29 -2.59 -8.99 -2.09
N PHE A 30 -2.45 -7.66 -2.06
CA PHE A 30 -3.48 -6.73 -2.53
C PHE A 30 -3.76 -6.85 -4.03
N PHE A 31 -2.74 -7.12 -4.85
CA PHE A 31 -2.90 -7.39 -6.29
C PHE A 31 -3.75 -8.63 -6.56
N PHE A 32 -3.53 -9.71 -5.81
CA PHE A 32 -4.32 -10.94 -5.93
C PHE A 32 -5.77 -10.72 -5.51
N ALA A 33 -6.00 -10.02 -4.39
CA ALA A 33 -7.35 -9.69 -3.93
C ALA A 33 -8.14 -8.92 -5.00
N GLU A 34 -7.55 -7.86 -5.57
CA GLU A 34 -8.20 -7.09 -6.63
C GLU A 34 -8.39 -7.88 -7.92
N SER A 35 -7.44 -8.75 -8.28
CA SER A 35 -7.52 -9.59 -9.49
C SER A 35 -8.63 -10.63 -9.38
N ILE A 36 -8.78 -11.29 -8.23
CA ILE A 36 -9.84 -12.27 -7.98
C ILE A 36 -11.22 -11.61 -8.07
N VAL A 37 -11.39 -10.42 -7.47
CA VAL A 37 -12.64 -9.66 -7.56
C VAL A 37 -12.96 -9.28 -9.01
N PHE A 38 -11.96 -8.90 -9.80
CA PHE A 38 -12.13 -8.57 -11.21
C PHE A 38 -12.57 -9.78 -12.05
N PHE A 39 -11.84 -10.89 -11.95
CA PHE A 39 -12.19 -12.12 -12.66
C PHE A 39 -13.55 -12.67 -12.19
N GLY A 40 -13.84 -12.63 -10.90
CA GLY A 40 -15.14 -12.99 -10.34
C GLY A 40 -16.28 -12.16 -10.94
N ARG A 41 -16.06 -10.85 -11.14
CA ARG A 41 -17.07 -9.99 -11.77
C ARG A 41 -17.28 -10.31 -13.25
N ILE A 42 -16.20 -10.53 -14.00
CA ILE A 42 -16.27 -10.83 -15.44
C ILE A 42 -16.96 -12.17 -15.69
N THR A 43 -16.58 -13.22 -14.95
CA THR A 43 -17.05 -14.60 -15.14
C THR A 43 -18.48 -14.83 -14.65
N SER A 44 -18.98 -14.00 -13.74
CA SER A 44 -20.33 -14.16 -13.19
C SER A 44 -21.44 -14.08 -14.26
N GLN A 45 -22.29 -15.10 -14.37
CA GLN A 45 -23.37 -15.16 -15.36
C GLN A 45 -24.58 -14.27 -15.02
N LYS A 46 -24.72 -13.82 -13.77
CA LYS A 46 -25.92 -13.14 -13.25
C LYS A 46 -26.08 -11.67 -13.68
N TYR A 47 -25.06 -11.04 -14.26
CA TYR A 47 -25.08 -9.61 -14.57
C TYR A 47 -25.16 -9.33 -16.07
N LEU A 48 -26.04 -8.40 -16.46
CA LEU A 48 -26.11 -7.83 -17.80
C LEU A 48 -24.76 -7.19 -18.19
N LEU A 49 -24.33 -7.40 -19.43
CA LEU A 49 -23.06 -6.91 -20.00
C LEU A 49 -22.83 -5.42 -19.74
N MET A 50 -23.87 -4.59 -19.85
CA MET A 50 -23.77 -3.15 -19.65
C MET A 50 -23.39 -2.75 -18.21
N SER A 51 -23.92 -3.46 -17.21
CA SER A 51 -23.60 -3.21 -15.80
C SER A 51 -22.20 -3.70 -15.41
N LYS A 52 -21.70 -4.76 -16.08
CA LYS A 52 -20.32 -5.23 -15.90
C LYS A 52 -19.33 -4.16 -16.33
N LEU A 53 -19.51 -3.59 -17.52
CA LEU A 53 -18.63 -2.55 -18.06
C LEU A 53 -18.57 -1.32 -17.13
N LEU A 54 -19.73 -0.83 -16.68
CA LEU A 54 -19.79 0.35 -15.81
C LEU A 54 -19.01 0.14 -14.50
N ILE A 55 -19.19 -1.02 -13.86
CA ILE A 55 -18.48 -1.35 -12.60
C ILE A 55 -16.99 -1.53 -12.84
N THR A 56 -16.57 -2.12 -13.96
CA THR A 56 -15.15 -2.23 -14.30
C THR A 56 -14.50 -0.86 -14.54
N PHE A 57 -15.22 0.10 -15.14
CA PHE A 57 -14.72 1.47 -15.30
C PHE A 57 -14.50 2.18 -13.95
N ILE A 58 -15.46 2.05 -13.02
CA ILE A 58 -15.32 2.61 -11.67
C ILE A 58 -14.10 2.01 -10.96
N ARG A 59 -13.88 0.71 -11.12
CA ARG A 59 -12.71 0.03 -10.56
C ARG A 59 -11.39 0.55 -11.13
N GLU A 60 -11.30 0.71 -12.45
CA GLU A 60 -10.09 1.25 -13.12
C GLU A 60 -9.74 2.66 -12.62
N ILE A 61 -10.76 3.50 -12.40
CA ILE A 61 -10.57 4.83 -11.81
C ILE A 61 -9.92 4.70 -10.42
N GLY A 62 -10.40 3.76 -9.59
CA GLY A 62 -9.80 3.45 -8.29
C GLY A 62 -8.31 3.08 -8.39
N ILE A 63 -7.95 2.20 -9.33
CA ILE A 63 -6.55 1.77 -9.54
C ILE A 63 -5.65 2.95 -9.90
N ILE A 64 -6.15 3.92 -10.67
CA ILE A 64 -5.40 5.13 -11.04
C ILE A 64 -5.29 6.11 -9.86
N LEU A 65 -6.32 6.25 -9.04
CA LEU A 65 -6.30 7.16 -7.88
C LEU A 65 -5.36 6.68 -6.76
N THR A 66 -5.28 5.37 -6.53
CA THR A 66 -4.46 4.77 -5.47
C THR A 66 -2.98 5.22 -5.50
N PRO A 67 -2.25 5.20 -6.63
CA PRO A 67 -0.88 5.70 -6.69
C PRO A 67 -0.74 7.20 -6.52
N ILE A 68 -1.71 7.99 -6.98
CA ILE A 68 -1.67 9.45 -6.88
C ILE A 68 -1.62 9.86 -5.39
N TYR A 69 -2.51 9.30 -4.58
CA TYR A 69 -2.54 9.62 -3.14
C TYR A 69 -1.41 8.91 -2.38
N SER A 70 -1.18 7.62 -2.65
CA SER A 70 -0.23 6.81 -1.85
C SER A 70 1.21 7.25 -2.04
N LEU A 71 1.58 7.79 -3.21
CA LEU A 71 2.94 8.32 -3.46
C LEU A 71 3.07 9.80 -3.11
N SER A 72 2.01 10.60 -3.25
CA SER A 72 2.08 12.03 -2.93
C SER A 72 2.25 12.30 -1.43
N MET A 73 1.62 11.52 -0.58
CA MET A 73 1.74 11.61 0.89
C MET A 73 3.19 11.40 1.40
N PRO A 74 3.89 10.28 1.10
CA PRO A 74 5.27 10.09 1.53
C PRO A 74 6.22 11.12 0.90
N ARG A 75 5.96 11.57 -0.34
CA ARG A 75 6.72 12.66 -0.95
C ARG A 75 6.63 13.95 -0.13
N GLN A 76 5.43 14.35 0.27
CA GLN A 76 5.24 15.55 1.05
C GLN A 76 5.87 15.42 2.45
N MET A 77 5.62 14.32 3.16
CA MET A 77 6.08 14.13 4.54
C MET A 77 7.59 13.89 4.68
N PHE A 78 8.19 13.06 3.83
CA PHE A 78 9.57 12.59 4.02
C PHE A 78 10.59 13.34 3.15
N TYR A 79 10.25 13.67 1.91
CA TYR A 79 11.19 14.23 0.93
C TYR A 79 11.25 15.77 0.88
N GLY A 80 10.39 16.49 1.63
CA GLY A 80 10.44 17.96 1.67
C GLY A 80 11.74 18.54 2.26
N TYR A 81 12.13 19.75 1.88
CA TYR A 81 13.36 20.40 2.36
C TYR A 81 13.23 21.17 3.69
N ASN A 82 12.01 21.27 4.23
CA ASN A 82 11.77 22.05 5.45
C ASN A 82 12.20 21.29 6.71
N LEU A 83 13.47 21.43 7.10
CA LEU A 83 14.01 20.93 8.37
C LEU A 83 13.25 21.52 9.56
N PHE A 84 12.35 20.72 10.13
CA PHE A 84 11.66 21.06 11.37
C PHE A 84 12.64 20.93 12.55
N ASN A 85 13.36 22.00 12.86
CA ASN A 85 14.37 22.06 13.92
C ASN A 85 13.80 21.89 15.36
N ALA A 86 12.47 21.90 15.53
CA ALA A 86 11.80 21.94 16.84
C ALA A 86 11.37 20.58 17.42
N LEU A 87 11.55 19.47 16.69
CA LEU A 87 11.06 18.13 17.10
C LEU A 87 12.18 17.08 17.14
N LYS A 88 13.38 17.47 17.58
CA LYS A 88 14.58 16.62 17.50
C LYS A 88 14.56 15.45 18.50
N ASP A 89 13.92 15.58 19.66
CA ASP A 89 14.09 14.61 20.75
C ASP A 89 12.98 13.54 20.85
N SER A 90 11.73 13.84 20.48
CA SER A 90 10.62 12.86 20.56
C SER A 90 10.45 12.01 19.30
N ILE A 91 10.98 12.47 18.16
CA ILE A 91 10.85 11.82 16.85
C ILE A 91 11.94 10.79 16.60
N LEU A 92 13.14 10.94 17.19
CA LEU A 92 14.28 10.04 16.94
C LEU A 92 14.08 8.62 17.48
N TYR A 93 13.19 8.43 18.46
CA TYR A 93 12.95 7.13 19.09
C TYR A 93 11.77 6.40 18.43
N SER A 94 11.96 5.96 17.20
CA SER A 94 11.15 4.83 16.70
C SER A 94 11.48 3.61 17.55
N GLY A 95 10.57 3.24 18.45
CA GLY A 95 10.76 2.12 19.35
C GLY A 95 10.88 0.80 18.59
N VAL A 96 11.82 -0.06 19.00
CA VAL A 96 12.05 -1.40 18.45
C VAL A 96 10.74 -2.20 18.32
N ARG A 97 9.81 -2.02 19.27
CA ARG A 97 8.48 -2.63 19.25
C ARG A 97 7.67 -2.30 17.99
N GLN A 98 7.68 -1.04 17.54
CA GLN A 98 6.91 -0.62 16.35
C GLN A 98 7.47 -1.27 15.09
N PHE A 99 8.80 -1.36 14.99
CA PHE A 99 9.46 -2.01 13.86
C PHE A 99 9.11 -3.50 13.76
N PHE A 100 9.13 -4.24 14.88
CA PHE A 100 8.72 -5.64 14.91
C PHE A 100 7.27 -5.85 14.47
N LEU A 101 6.37 -4.99 14.94
CA LEU A 101 4.94 -5.07 14.62
C LEU A 101 4.71 -4.83 13.12
N LEU A 102 5.37 -3.83 12.55
CA LEU A 102 5.32 -3.54 11.12
C LEU A 102 5.88 -4.70 10.29
N ILE A 103 7.03 -5.29 10.68
CA ILE A 103 7.58 -6.44 9.96
C ILE A 103 6.65 -7.65 10.04
N SER A 104 6.04 -7.90 11.20
CA SER A 104 5.09 -9.00 11.37
C SER A 104 3.86 -8.87 10.48
N ILE A 105 3.44 -7.64 10.15
CA ILE A 105 2.34 -7.38 9.21
C ILE A 105 2.84 -7.49 7.76
N PHE A 106 4.08 -7.10 7.49
CA PHE A 106 4.65 -7.12 6.14
C PHE A 106 4.92 -8.54 5.62
N LEU A 107 5.35 -9.46 6.49
CA LEU A 107 5.57 -10.87 6.13
C LEU A 107 4.36 -11.55 5.46
N PRO A 108 3.14 -11.56 6.04
CA PRO A 108 2.00 -12.20 5.41
C PRO A 108 1.54 -11.49 4.13
N ILE A 109 1.74 -10.18 4.02
CA ILE A 109 1.42 -9.41 2.80
C ILE A 109 2.26 -9.92 1.61
N ILE A 110 3.54 -10.20 1.81
CA ILE A 110 4.42 -10.79 0.79
C ILE A 110 4.15 -12.29 0.64
N GLY A 111 3.94 -13.01 1.74
CA GLY A 111 3.71 -14.46 1.72
C GLY A 111 2.49 -14.83 0.88
N ILE A 112 1.35 -14.17 1.11
CA ILE A 112 0.13 -14.38 0.33
C ILE A 112 0.30 -13.85 -1.10
N GLY A 113 1.05 -12.76 -1.28
CA GLY A 113 1.33 -12.20 -2.60
C GLY A 113 2.21 -13.08 -3.49
N THR A 114 3.12 -13.85 -2.91
CA THR A 114 3.97 -14.80 -3.66
C THR A 114 3.29 -16.15 -3.84
N TYR A 115 2.56 -16.61 -2.82
CA TYR A 115 1.80 -17.87 -2.86
C TYR A 115 0.36 -17.66 -2.37
N PRO A 116 -0.58 -17.30 -3.26
CA PRO A 116 -1.99 -17.11 -2.90
C PRO A 116 -2.68 -18.42 -2.49
N GLY A 117 -2.10 -19.56 -2.84
CA GLY A 117 -2.60 -20.88 -2.46
C GLY A 117 -2.68 -21.08 -0.96
N PHE A 118 -1.90 -20.34 -0.15
CA PHE A 118 -1.97 -20.42 1.31
C PHE A 118 -3.34 -20.04 1.89
N VAL A 119 -4.11 -19.19 1.19
CA VAL A 119 -5.43 -18.71 1.64
C VAL A 119 -6.56 -19.39 0.87
N LEU A 120 -6.30 -19.79 -0.37
CA LEU A 120 -7.32 -20.33 -1.28
C LEU A 120 -7.44 -21.86 -1.25
N SER A 121 -6.51 -22.56 -0.60
CA SER A 121 -6.59 -24.01 -0.33
C SER A 121 -7.47 -24.31 0.88
#